data_AF-S7ZA98-F1
#
_entry.id   AF-S7ZA98-F1
#
_cell.length_a   1.000
_cell.length_b   1.000
_cell.length_c   1.000
_cell.angle_alpha   90.00
_cell.angle_beta   90.00
_cell.angle_gamma   90.00
#
_symmetry.space_group_name_H-M   'P 1'
#
loop_
_entity.id
_entity.type
_entity.pdbx_description
1 polymer ?
#
loop_
_entity_poly.entity_id
_entity_poly.type
_entity_poly.pdbx_seq_one_letter_code
_entity_poly.pdbx_strand_id
1 'polypeptide(L)'
;MSNDLVPNDTLFTYSSGRFLYNEVARLREQHVRFDVAALETAIAKHVGHGKVKQLVKLSEGGFNRVLLATMEDGFKAIVKIPYKISVSKTYATASEVATLTFLRSKGIPVPEVYGWSSVNENGVGTEYVIMEHASEGSADTRWFDTTKYQKKLW
;
A
#
# COMPACT_ATOMS: atom_id res chain seq x y z
N MET A 1 -7.74 1.33 -34.29
CA MET A 1 -7.06 0.19 -33.64
C MET A 1 -7.25 0.39 -32.15
N SER A 2 -8.10 -0.42 -31.52
CA SER A 2 -8.40 -0.34 -30.09
C SER A 2 -7.14 -0.60 -29.27
N ASN A 3 -6.75 0.37 -28.44
CA ASN A 3 -5.82 0.13 -27.33
C ASN A 3 -6.64 -0.38 -26.14
N ASP A 4 -7.02 -1.65 -26.21
CA ASP A 4 -7.51 -2.36 -25.03
C ASP A 4 -6.30 -2.59 -24.11
N LEU A 5 -6.07 -1.65 -23.19
CA LEU A 5 -5.11 -1.84 -22.11
C LEU A 5 -5.59 -3.03 -21.28
N VAL A 6 -4.77 -4.08 -21.24
CA VAL A 6 -4.99 -5.26 -20.40
C VAL A 6 -5.19 -4.77 -18.95
N PRO A 7 -6.27 -5.17 -18.24
CA PRO A 7 -6.62 -4.65 -16.92
C PRO A 7 -5.45 -4.65 -15.91
N ASN A 8 -4.55 -5.63 -16.03
CA ASN A 8 -3.38 -5.78 -15.20
C ASN A 8 -2.35 -4.64 -15.35
N ASP A 9 -2.19 -4.04 -16.52
CA ASP A 9 -1.09 -3.10 -16.78
C ASP A 9 -1.25 -1.77 -16.00
N THR A 10 -2.50 -1.44 -15.67
CA THR A 10 -2.85 -0.26 -14.86
C THR A 10 -2.35 -0.36 -13.41
N LEU A 11 -2.20 -1.58 -12.89
CA LEU A 11 -1.65 -1.82 -11.55
C LEU A 11 -0.13 -1.59 -11.51
N PHE A 12 0.56 -1.63 -12.65
CA PHE A 12 2.01 -1.58 -12.73
C PHE A 12 2.60 -0.30 -13.31
N THR A 13 1.80 0.47 -14.04
CA THR A 13 2.25 1.67 -14.74
C THR A 13 2.32 2.87 -13.80
N TYR A 14 3.47 3.56 -13.74
CA TYR A 14 3.61 4.78 -12.95
C TYR A 14 2.76 5.92 -13.54
N SER A 15 1.90 6.56 -12.75
CA SER A 15 0.99 7.60 -13.25
C SER A 15 1.00 8.94 -12.49
N SER A 16 1.82 9.08 -11.45
CA SER A 16 1.75 10.21 -10.50
C SER A 16 2.64 11.41 -10.84
N GLY A 17 3.39 11.41 -11.95
CA GLY A 17 4.17 12.58 -12.39
C GLY A 17 5.33 12.24 -13.32
N ARG A 18 6.29 13.17 -13.43
CA ARG A 18 7.57 12.99 -14.16
C ARG A 18 8.75 13.29 -13.25
N PHE A 19 9.87 12.61 -13.46
CA PHE A 19 11.09 12.89 -12.69
C PHE A 19 11.94 13.92 -13.42
N LEU A 20 12.41 14.94 -12.69
CA LEU A 20 13.29 15.99 -13.23
C LEU A 20 14.67 15.47 -13.62
N TYR A 21 15.10 14.33 -13.06
CA TYR A 21 16.42 13.72 -13.31
C TYR A 21 16.32 12.18 -13.39
N ASN A 22 17.04 11.57 -14.32
CA ASN A 22 17.12 10.11 -14.55
C ASN A 22 15.75 9.39 -14.60
N GLU A 23 14.78 9.97 -15.31
CA GLU A 23 13.39 9.49 -15.40
C GLU A 23 13.27 8.01 -15.73
N VAL A 24 13.98 7.51 -16.74
CA VAL A 24 13.94 6.09 -17.13
C VAL A 24 14.42 5.18 -15.99
N ALA A 25 15.45 5.58 -15.25
CA ALA A 25 15.94 4.81 -14.10
C ALA A 25 14.94 4.83 -12.94
N ARG A 26 14.34 5.99 -12.64
CA ARG A 26 13.34 6.16 -11.58
C ARG A 26 12.06 5.38 -11.86
N LEU A 27 11.58 5.41 -13.09
CA LEU A 27 10.44 4.60 -13.53
C LEU A 27 10.75 3.10 -13.43
N ARG A 28 11.97 2.68 -13.75
CA ARG A 28 12.39 1.26 -13.61
C ARG A 28 12.46 0.82 -12.14
N GLU A 29 12.95 1.67 -11.24
CA GLU A 29 12.97 1.43 -9.78
C GLU A 29 11.55 1.29 -9.19
N GLN A 30 10.57 1.97 -9.80
CA GLN A 30 9.16 1.96 -9.40
C GLN A 30 8.33 0.87 -10.08
N HIS A 31 8.88 0.17 -11.07
CA HIS A 31 8.22 -0.96 -11.70
C HIS A 31 8.45 -2.25 -10.90
N VAL A 32 7.76 -2.36 -9.76
CA VAL A 32 7.71 -3.59 -8.98
C VAL A 32 6.62 -4.49 -9.57
N ARG A 33 7.04 -5.62 -10.13
CA ARG A 33 6.15 -6.71 -10.54
C ARG A 33 5.89 -7.63 -9.36
N PHE A 34 4.65 -8.08 -9.27
CA PHE A 34 4.17 -9.01 -8.26
C PHE A 34 3.08 -9.89 -8.88
N ASP A 35 2.87 -11.06 -8.29
CA ASP A 35 1.80 -11.96 -8.71
C ASP A 35 0.46 -11.47 -8.11
N VAL A 36 -0.44 -11.00 -8.96
CA VAL A 36 -1.74 -10.43 -8.56
C VAL A 36 -2.62 -11.50 -7.94
N ALA A 37 -2.66 -12.72 -8.49
CA ALA A 37 -3.52 -13.79 -7.99
C ALA A 37 -3.03 -14.29 -6.62
N ALA A 38 -1.71 -14.38 -6.44
CA ALA A 38 -1.13 -14.70 -5.15
C ALA A 38 -1.37 -13.57 -4.12
N LEU A 39 -1.32 -12.31 -4.54
CA LEU A 39 -1.66 -11.18 -3.68
C LEU A 39 -3.13 -11.21 -3.24
N GLU A 40 -4.06 -11.45 -4.16
CA GLU A 40 -5.48 -11.60 -3.85
C GLU A 40 -5.74 -12.75 -2.88
N THR A 41 -5.02 -13.86 -3.05
CA THR A 41 -5.06 -15.00 -2.12
C THR A 41 -4.56 -14.62 -0.73
N ALA A 42 -3.44 -13.88 -0.65
CA ALA A 42 -2.90 -13.39 0.61
C ALA A 42 -3.85 -12.42 1.30
N ILE A 43 -4.47 -11.49 0.56
CA ILE A 43 -5.49 -10.57 1.07
C ILE A 43 -6.67 -11.34 1.63
N ALA A 44 -7.28 -12.23 0.84
CA ALA A 44 -8.41 -13.04 1.28
C ALA A 44 -8.09 -13.81 2.57
N LYS A 45 -6.91 -14.41 2.64
CA LYS A 45 -6.44 -15.17 3.81
C LYS A 45 -6.29 -14.29 5.06
N HIS A 46 -5.65 -13.13 4.94
CA HIS A 46 -5.33 -12.28 6.09
C HIS A 46 -6.52 -11.44 6.57
N VAL A 47 -7.36 -11.02 5.63
CA VAL A 47 -8.52 -10.17 5.92
C VAL A 47 -9.71 -11.01 6.39
N GLY A 48 -9.91 -12.21 5.85
CA GLY A 48 -10.99 -13.10 6.29
C GLY A 48 -12.40 -12.73 5.81
N HIS A 49 -12.52 -11.79 4.86
CA HIS A 49 -13.79 -11.29 4.31
C HIS A 49 -14.13 -11.87 2.93
N GLY A 50 -13.87 -13.17 2.72
CA GLY A 50 -14.10 -13.84 1.43
C GLY A 50 -13.05 -13.52 0.38
N LYS A 51 -13.41 -13.56 -0.91
CA LYS A 51 -12.46 -13.29 -2.01
C LYS A 51 -12.34 -11.79 -2.29
N VAL A 52 -11.21 -11.41 -2.90
CA VAL A 52 -11.04 -10.06 -3.45
C VAL A 52 -11.95 -9.92 -4.67
N LYS A 53 -12.88 -8.98 -4.62
CA LYS A 53 -13.77 -8.65 -5.74
C LYS A 53 -13.09 -7.67 -6.70
N GLN A 54 -12.30 -6.75 -6.16
CA GLN A 54 -11.64 -5.71 -6.94
C GLN A 54 -10.36 -5.25 -6.25
N LEU A 55 -9.30 -5.09 -7.04
CA LEU A 55 -8.04 -4.48 -6.62
C LEU A 55 -7.75 -3.26 -7.51
N VAL A 56 -7.66 -2.08 -6.91
CA VAL A 56 -7.47 -0.81 -7.64
C VAL A 56 -6.26 -0.07 -7.07
N LYS A 57 -5.44 0.49 -7.94
CA LYS A 57 -4.34 1.36 -7.53
C LYS A 57 -4.89 2.72 -7.07
N LEU A 58 -4.72 3.07 -5.79
CA LEU A 58 -5.16 4.35 -5.24
C LEU A 58 -4.16 5.46 -5.48
N SER A 59 -2.89 5.17 -5.21
CA SER A 59 -1.82 6.16 -5.31
C SER A 59 -0.47 5.50 -5.46
N GLU A 60 0.46 6.27 -6.01
CA GLU A 60 1.86 5.93 -6.11
C GLU A 60 2.64 7.09 -5.48
N GLY A 61 3.19 6.85 -4.30
CA GLY A 61 4.04 7.81 -3.59
C GLY A 61 5.52 7.60 -3.91
N GLY A 62 6.40 8.40 -3.32
CA GLY A 62 7.84 8.23 -3.51
C GLY A 62 8.43 6.92 -2.97
N PHE A 63 7.67 6.14 -2.18
CA PHE A 63 8.18 4.96 -1.45
C PHE A 63 7.33 3.70 -1.61
N ASN A 64 6.04 3.82 -1.90
CA ASN A 64 5.12 2.69 -1.97
C ASN A 64 4.10 2.87 -3.09
N ARG A 65 3.73 1.75 -3.73
CA ARG A 65 2.46 1.59 -4.43
C ARG A 65 1.38 1.27 -3.41
N VAL A 66 0.25 1.97 -3.48
CA VAL A 66 -0.90 1.76 -2.60
C VAL A 66 -2.08 1.27 -3.42
N LEU A 67 -2.60 0.10 -3.06
CA LEU A 67 -3.78 -0.52 -3.67
C LEU A 67 -4.92 -0.54 -2.66
N LEU A 68 -6.15 -0.38 -3.15
CA LEU A 68 -7.39 -0.65 -2.45
C LEU A 68 -7.89 -2.02 -2.87
N ALA A 69 -7.96 -2.95 -1.93
CA ALA A 69 -8.68 -4.19 -2.09
C ALA A 69 -10.12 -4.01 -1.60
N THR A 70 -11.09 -4.35 -2.43
CA THR A 70 -12.50 -4.45 -2.05
C THR A 70 -12.90 -5.92 -2.11
N MET A 71 -13.42 -6.43 -1.00
CA MET A 71 -13.84 -7.81 -0.81
C MET A 71 -15.27 -8.02 -1.34
N GLU A 72 -15.70 -9.27 -1.48
CA GLU A 72 -17.04 -9.62 -1.98
C GLU A 72 -18.18 -9.06 -1.11
N ASP A 73 -17.98 -8.97 0.21
CA ASP A 73 -18.92 -8.39 1.17
C ASP A 73 -18.86 -6.85 1.26
N GLY A 74 -17.99 -6.22 0.45
CA GLY A 74 -17.78 -4.78 0.45
C GLY A 74 -16.75 -4.28 1.46
N PHE A 75 -16.16 -5.15 2.28
CA PHE A 75 -15.04 -4.79 3.15
C PHE A 75 -13.87 -4.25 2.33
N LYS A 76 -13.16 -3.26 2.88
CA LYS A 76 -12.04 -2.60 2.19
C LYS A 76 -10.76 -2.72 3.00
N ALA A 77 -9.67 -3.05 2.32
CA ALA A 77 -8.32 -3.09 2.89
C ALA A 77 -7.34 -2.29 2.02
N ILE A 78 -6.36 -1.69 2.66
CA ILE A 78 -5.22 -1.07 2.00
C ILE A 78 -4.10 -2.09 1.87
N VAL A 79 -3.47 -2.11 0.69
CA VAL A 79 -2.28 -2.90 0.42
C VAL A 79 -1.15 -1.97 0.02
N LYS A 80 -0.04 -2.03 0.73
CA LYS A 80 1.18 -1.27 0.42
C LYS A 80 2.25 -2.21 -0.13
N ILE A 81 2.83 -1.85 -1.26
CA ILE A 81 3.95 -2.56 -1.89
C ILE A 81 5.12 -1.56 -2.00
N PRO A 82 6.23 -1.77 -1.29
CA PRO A 82 7.37 -0.85 -1.31
C PRO A 82 8.08 -0.85 -2.66
N TYR A 83 8.49 0.34 -3.10
CA TYR A 83 9.34 0.49 -4.28
C TYR A 83 10.82 0.24 -3.95
N LYS A 84 11.60 -0.17 -4.95
CA LYS A 84 13.03 -0.46 -4.80
C LYS A 84 13.88 0.82 -4.82
N ILE A 85 13.56 1.82 -4.01
CA ILE A 85 14.11 3.19 -4.18
C ILE A 85 15.37 3.50 -3.34
N SER A 86 15.67 2.84 -2.21
CA SER A 86 17.00 3.04 -1.58
C SER A 86 17.46 1.96 -0.56
N VAL A 87 18.68 1.46 -0.82
CA VAL A 87 19.75 0.94 0.06
C VAL A 87 19.43 -0.02 1.22
N SER A 88 18.43 0.21 2.08
CA SER A 88 18.09 -0.68 3.21
C SER A 88 16.92 -1.60 2.86
N LYS A 89 17.18 -2.58 1.99
CA LYS A 89 16.17 -3.52 1.47
C LYS A 89 15.49 -4.36 2.56
N THR A 90 16.15 -4.59 3.70
CA THR A 90 15.80 -5.75 4.53
C THR A 90 14.80 -5.45 5.65
N TYR A 91 14.56 -4.19 6.02
CA TYR A 91 13.83 -3.88 7.25
C TYR A 91 12.76 -2.80 7.14
N ALA A 92 12.52 -2.19 5.99
CA ALA A 92 11.56 -1.09 5.88
C ALA A 92 10.12 -1.55 6.22
N THR A 93 9.65 -2.61 5.57
CA THR A 93 8.34 -3.21 5.84
C THR A 93 8.22 -3.69 7.29
N ALA A 94 9.21 -4.44 7.78
CA ALA A 94 9.20 -4.96 9.15
C ALA A 94 9.21 -3.84 10.20
N SER A 95 9.97 -2.76 9.97
CA SER A 95 10.03 -1.61 10.89
C SER A 95 8.74 -0.81 10.88
N GLU A 96 8.09 -0.66 9.72
CA GLU A 96 6.78 -0.02 9.62
C GLU A 96 5.74 -0.80 10.44
N VAL A 97 5.66 -2.12 10.23
CA VAL A 97 4.73 -2.98 10.96
C VAL A 97 5.02 -2.95 12.46
N ALA A 98 6.29 -3.09 12.87
CA ALA A 98 6.68 -3.02 14.27
C ALA A 98 6.28 -1.68 14.92
N THR A 99 6.43 -0.58 14.19
CA THR A 99 6.04 0.75 14.66
C THR A 99 4.52 0.85 14.81
N LEU A 100 3.75 0.40 13.83
CA LEU A 100 2.27 0.40 13.90
C LEU A 100 1.76 -0.46 15.06
N THR A 101 2.30 -1.67 15.21
CA THR A 101 1.97 -2.56 16.34
C THR A 101 2.30 -1.91 17.68
N PHE A 102 3.48 -1.28 17.80
CA PHE A 102 3.86 -0.58 19.02
C PHE A 102 2.92 0.59 19.34
N LEU A 103 2.65 1.48 18.38
CA LEU A 103 1.76 2.63 18.57
C LEU A 103 0.35 2.18 18.98
N ARG A 104 -0.19 1.15 18.32
CA ARG A 104 -1.49 0.58 18.67
C ARG A 104 -1.49 -0.01 20.09
N SER A 105 -0.40 -0.68 20.51
CA SER A 105 -0.25 -1.17 21.89
C SER A 105 -0.23 -0.05 22.94
N LYS A 106 0.05 1.19 22.53
CA LYS A 106 -0.01 2.40 23.37
C LYS A 106 -1.37 3.11 23.31
N GLY A 107 -2.37 2.54 22.63
CA GLY A 107 -3.69 3.15 22.46
C GLY A 107 -3.73 4.29 21.46
N ILE A 108 -2.68 4.46 20.65
CA ILE A 108 -2.65 5.47 19.59
C ILE A 108 -3.47 4.92 18.41
N PRO A 109 -4.45 5.68 17.86
CA PRO A 109 -5.29 5.24 16.76
C PRO A 109 -4.48 5.22 15.47
N VAL A 110 -3.85 4.08 15.19
CA VAL A 110 -3.16 3.78 13.94
C VAL A 110 -3.86 2.62 13.23
N PRO A 111 -3.77 2.53 11.90
CA PRO A 111 -4.42 1.45 11.15
C PRO A 111 -3.98 0.06 11.61
N GLU A 112 -4.91 -0.90 11.58
CA GLU A 112 -4.62 -2.29 11.90
C GLU A 112 -3.81 -2.95 10.80
N VAL A 113 -2.81 -3.77 11.16
CA VAL A 113 -2.11 -4.61 10.19
C VAL A 113 -2.75 -6.00 10.22
N TYR A 114 -3.34 -6.41 9.11
CA TYR A 114 -3.96 -7.73 8.93
C TYR A 114 -2.94 -8.80 8.53
N GLY A 115 -1.93 -8.41 7.74
CA GLY A 115 -0.89 -9.33 7.26
C GLY A 115 0.23 -8.60 6.54
N TRP A 116 1.40 -9.21 6.46
CA TRP A 116 2.57 -8.61 5.82
C TRP A 116 3.62 -9.66 5.45
N SER A 117 4.54 -9.29 4.56
CA SER A 117 5.77 -10.01 4.26
C SER A 117 6.89 -8.99 4.01
N SER A 118 8.03 -9.12 4.69
CA SER A 118 9.23 -8.29 4.47
C SER A 118 10.30 -8.97 3.63
N VAL A 119 9.98 -10.12 3.03
CA VAL A 119 10.88 -10.86 2.14
C VAL A 119 10.17 -11.14 0.82
N ASN A 120 10.92 -11.29 -0.27
CA ASN A 120 10.34 -11.54 -1.59
C ASN A 120 10.09 -13.03 -1.84
N GLU A 121 10.67 -13.90 -1.00
CA GLU A 121 10.50 -15.35 -0.95
C GLU A 121 9.11 -15.73 -0.40
N ASN A 122 8.06 -15.20 -1.02
CA ASN A 122 6.67 -15.48 -0.74
C ASN A 122 5.89 -15.62 -2.05
N GLY A 123 4.67 -16.16 -2.02
CA GLY A 123 3.88 -16.42 -3.22
C GLY A 123 3.59 -15.18 -4.09
N VAL A 124 3.60 -13.99 -3.50
CA VAL A 124 3.37 -12.71 -4.19
C VAL A 124 4.62 -12.22 -4.95
N GLY A 125 5.81 -12.69 -4.55
CA GLY A 125 7.09 -12.32 -5.18
C GLY A 125 7.60 -10.92 -4.83
N THR A 126 6.94 -10.21 -3.90
CA THR A 126 7.36 -8.92 -3.37
C THR A 126 6.99 -8.80 -1.90
N GLU A 127 7.65 -7.89 -1.19
CA GLU A 127 7.19 -7.38 0.09
C GLU A 127 5.81 -6.73 -0.02
N TYR A 128 5.02 -6.84 1.05
CA TYR A 128 3.72 -6.18 1.14
C TYR A 128 3.29 -5.97 2.60
N VAL A 129 2.39 -5.01 2.80
CA VAL A 129 1.60 -4.84 4.04
C VAL A 129 0.13 -4.74 3.67
N ILE A 130 -0.72 -5.50 4.35
CA ILE A 130 -2.18 -5.52 4.24
C ILE A 130 -2.72 -4.95 5.54
N MET A 131 -3.49 -3.87 5.45
CA MET A 131 -3.88 -3.08 6.60
C MET A 131 -5.26 -2.46 6.45
N GLU A 132 -5.78 -1.93 7.55
CA GLU A 132 -7.07 -1.26 7.65
C GLU A 132 -7.19 -0.09 6.66
N HIS A 133 -8.33 -0.04 5.97
CA HIS A 133 -8.73 1.14 5.20
C HIS A 133 -9.43 2.14 6.13
N ALA A 134 -8.68 3.10 6.67
CA ALA A 134 -9.25 4.19 7.46
C ALA A 134 -10.14 5.06 6.56
N SER A 135 -11.46 4.96 6.73
CA SER A 135 -12.45 5.73 5.96
C SER A 135 -12.58 7.18 6.41
N GLU A 136 -11.91 7.57 7.51
CA GLU A 136 -11.87 8.96 7.94
C GLU A 136 -10.80 9.72 7.17
N GLY A 137 -11.19 10.87 6.61
CA GLY A 137 -10.42 11.66 5.64
C GLY A 137 -8.93 11.77 5.93
N SER A 138 -8.16 11.80 4.84
CA SER A 138 -6.71 11.84 4.88
C SER A 138 -6.18 12.95 5.78
N ALA A 139 -5.06 12.68 6.46
CA ALA A 139 -4.48 13.61 7.43
C ALA A 139 -4.15 14.98 6.82
N ASP A 140 -3.87 15.05 5.51
CA ASP A 140 -3.64 16.30 4.78
C ASP A 140 -4.89 17.20 4.75
N THR A 141 -6.09 16.63 4.60
CA THR A 141 -7.34 17.39 4.57
C THR A 141 -7.71 17.82 5.99
N ARG A 142 -7.46 16.96 6.99
CA ARG A 142 -7.77 17.24 8.39
C ARG A 142 -6.78 18.21 9.07
N TRP A 143 -5.57 18.37 8.53
CA TRP A 143 -4.50 19.25 9.08
C TRP A 143 -4.82 20.76 8.98
N PHE A 144 -5.55 21.16 7.95
CA PHE A 144 -5.96 22.55 7.74
C PHE A 144 -7.22 22.92 8.54
N ASP A 145 -8.06 21.93 8.87
CA ASP A 145 -9.29 22.11 9.66
C ASP A 145 -9.10 21.92 11.17
N THR A 146 -7.92 21.50 11.64
CA THR A 146 -7.65 21.31 13.06
C THR A 146 -7.16 22.59 13.74
N THR A 147 -7.83 22.96 14.83
CA THR A 147 -7.42 24.11 15.67
C THR A 147 -6.12 23.82 16.43
N LYS A 148 -5.37 24.87 16.80
CA LYS A 148 -4.03 24.76 17.43
C LYS A 148 -3.97 23.84 18.67
N TYR A 149 -5.08 23.63 19.37
CA TYR A 149 -5.16 22.76 20.54
C TYR A 149 -5.21 21.27 20.20
N GLN A 150 -5.77 20.91 19.05
CA GLN A 150 -5.81 19.52 18.58
C GLN A 150 -4.45 19.05 18.04
N LYS A 151 -3.52 19.97 17.74
CA LYS A 151 -2.14 19.67 17.31
C LYS A 151 -1.20 19.28 18.46
N LYS A 152 -1.67 19.30 19.71
CA LYS A 152 -0.89 18.95 20.90
C LYS A 152 -1.08 17.49 21.36
N LEU A 153 -2.00 16.77 20.72
CA LEU A 153 -2.36 15.37 21.02
C LEU A 153 -1.96 14.40 19.87
N TRP A 154 -1.06 14.87 19.00
CA TRP A 154 -0.37 14.09 17.98
C TRP A 154 1.14 14.21 18.23
#